data_AF-A0A7X8Z680-F1
#
_entry.id   AF-A0A7X8Z680-F1
#
_cell.length_a   1.000
_cell.length_b   1.000
_cell.length_c   1.000
_cell.angle_alpha   90.00
_cell.angle_beta   90.00
_cell.angle_gamma   90.00
#
_symmetry.space_group_name_H-M   'P 1'
#
loop_
_entity.id
_entity.type
_entity.pdbx_description
1 polymer ?
#
loop_
_entity_poly.entity_id
_entity_poly.type
_entity_poly.pdbx_seq_one_letter_code
_entity_poly.pdbx_strand_id
1 'polypeptide(L)'
;YLAGGKVLVLRRPENDWSLPWEPAETRKTFKELGWKKVVGFQTRNPIHRAHEYLQKTAMEMVDGLFLHPLVGATKEGDLPAEVRLCCYRVLLENYYPKDRVLLGVFPAAMRYAGPREAVFHALVRKNYGCTHMIIGRDHAGAGEYYRPDEAQDFCEQFSEELGIAILRFDNAFYCRRCGQTATARTCPHPQDFRLSLSGTHIRELLEKGEMPPAEFTRPEVAAILRDYYLRRRQAERGRQDTHIQQENFPDDRDAAGQDQTSPGRKLELPAGKEEKQT
;
A
#
# COMPACT_ATOMS: atom_id res chain seq x y z
N TYR A 1 -27.36 11.22 -3.86
CA TYR A 1 -28.38 10.45 -3.11
C TYR A 1 -27.70 9.31 -2.37
N LEU A 2 -28.16 8.97 -1.16
CA LEU A 2 -27.75 7.78 -0.42
C LEU A 2 -28.92 6.76 -0.45
N ALA A 3 -28.62 5.49 -0.71
CA ALA A 3 -29.62 4.41 -0.74
C ALA A 3 -29.29 3.38 0.35
N GLY A 4 -30.12 3.31 1.39
CA GLY A 4 -29.98 2.36 2.50
C GLY A 4 -30.91 1.16 2.35
N GLY A 5 -30.47 -0.02 2.79
CA GLY A 5 -31.28 -1.24 2.74
C GLY A 5 -30.48 -2.49 3.11
N LYS A 6 -31.19 -3.61 3.33
CA LYS A 6 -30.56 -4.92 3.48
C LYS A 6 -29.93 -5.35 2.15
N VAL A 7 -28.79 -6.05 2.24
CA VAL A 7 -28.06 -6.54 1.06
C VAL A 7 -28.08 -8.06 1.04
N LEU A 8 -28.33 -8.64 -0.14
CA LEU A 8 -28.11 -10.04 -0.45
C LEU A 8 -26.95 -10.14 -1.43
N VAL A 9 -25.87 -10.83 -1.05
CA VAL A 9 -24.69 -11.00 -1.91
C VAL A 9 -24.92 -12.19 -2.84
N LEU A 10 -25.03 -11.93 -4.15
CA LEU A 10 -25.26 -12.96 -5.17
C LEU A 10 -23.95 -13.56 -5.69
N ARG A 11 -22.96 -12.71 -5.94
CA ARG A 11 -21.61 -13.10 -6.37
C ARG A 11 -20.60 -12.29 -5.57
N ARG A 12 -19.57 -12.97 -5.06
CA ARG A 12 -18.44 -12.31 -4.40
C ARG A 12 -17.47 -11.76 -5.45
N PRO A 13 -16.76 -10.66 -5.16
CA PRO A 13 -15.66 -10.22 -6.02
C PRO A 13 -14.63 -11.35 -6.18
N GLU A 14 -14.01 -11.42 -7.35
CA GLU A 14 -12.85 -12.30 -7.55
C GLU A 14 -11.64 -11.71 -6.82
N ASN A 15 -10.76 -12.58 -6.31
CA ASN A 15 -9.55 -12.20 -5.60
C ASN A 15 -8.35 -12.95 -6.19
N ASP A 16 -7.48 -12.21 -6.88
CA ASP A 16 -6.30 -12.75 -7.55
C ASP A 16 -5.05 -12.78 -6.64
N TRP A 17 -5.14 -12.29 -5.39
CA TRP A 17 -3.99 -12.15 -4.50
C TRP A 17 -3.42 -13.47 -3.98
N SER A 18 -4.16 -14.59 -4.14
CA SER A 18 -3.78 -15.92 -3.63
C SER A 18 -3.44 -15.90 -2.12
N LEU A 19 -4.10 -15.02 -1.36
CA LEU A 19 -3.90 -14.80 0.07
C LEU A 19 -5.26 -14.78 0.78
N PRO A 20 -5.33 -15.24 2.04
CA PRO A 20 -6.56 -15.16 2.85
C PRO A 20 -7.08 -13.74 2.89
N TRP A 21 -8.37 -13.58 2.63
CA TRP A 21 -9.00 -12.27 2.51
C TRP A 21 -10.39 -12.23 3.13
N GLU A 22 -10.95 -13.38 3.50
CA GLU A 22 -12.22 -13.45 4.22
C GLU A 22 -12.04 -13.72 5.72
N PRO A 23 -12.96 -13.20 6.56
CA PRO A 23 -12.99 -13.52 7.98
C PRO A 23 -13.11 -15.01 8.30
N ALA A 24 -13.87 -15.77 7.49
CA ALA A 24 -14.06 -17.20 7.72
C ALA A 24 -12.77 -18.01 7.48
N GLU A 25 -12.02 -17.65 6.43
CA GLU A 25 -10.75 -18.29 6.08
C GLU A 25 -9.72 -18.09 7.19
N THR A 26 -9.51 -16.84 7.61
CA THR A 26 -8.53 -16.49 8.64
C THR A 26 -8.84 -17.14 9.99
N ARG A 27 -10.11 -17.14 10.41
CA ARG A 27 -10.55 -17.85 11.63
C ARG A 27 -10.31 -19.35 11.56
N LYS A 28 -10.58 -19.97 10.41
CA LYS A 28 -10.31 -21.39 10.18
C LYS A 28 -8.81 -21.67 10.31
N THR A 29 -7.97 -20.87 9.64
CA THR A 29 -6.50 -21.00 9.72
C THR A 29 -5.98 -20.83 11.14
N PHE A 30 -6.44 -19.81 11.89
CA PHE A 30 -6.02 -19.62 13.29
C PHE A 30 -6.38 -20.83 14.16
N LYS A 31 -7.56 -21.42 13.94
CA LYS A 31 -7.99 -22.64 14.66
C LYS A 31 -7.13 -23.84 14.29
N GLU A 32 -6.81 -24.03 13.01
CA GLU A 32 -5.95 -25.13 12.53
C GLU A 32 -4.51 -25.02 13.08
N LEU A 33 -4.00 -23.79 13.21
CA LEU A 33 -2.70 -23.50 13.83
C LEU A 33 -2.73 -23.53 15.37
N GLY A 34 -3.91 -23.72 15.98
CA GLY A 34 -4.08 -23.73 17.43
C GLY A 34 -3.91 -22.36 18.11
N TRP A 35 -3.93 -21.26 17.35
CA TRP A 35 -3.77 -19.91 17.89
C TRP A 35 -5.02 -19.46 18.63
N LYS A 36 -4.85 -19.05 19.89
CA LYS A 36 -5.92 -18.50 20.76
C LYS A 36 -5.80 -16.98 20.88
N LYS A 37 -4.58 -16.46 20.89
CA LYS A 37 -4.27 -15.02 20.88
C LYS A 37 -3.61 -14.66 19.56
N VAL A 38 -4.21 -13.72 18.84
CA VAL A 38 -3.70 -13.27 17.54
C VAL A 38 -3.67 -11.75 17.52
N VAL A 39 -2.53 -11.17 17.17
CA VAL A 39 -2.39 -9.72 17.00
C VAL A 39 -2.52 -9.33 15.53
N GLY A 40 -3.41 -8.40 15.23
CA GLY A 40 -3.55 -7.79 13.90
C GLY A 40 -2.59 -6.62 13.71
N PHE A 41 -1.97 -6.55 12.52
CA PHE A 41 -1.20 -5.39 12.08
C PHE A 41 -1.73 -4.85 10.76
N GLN A 42 -2.28 -3.63 10.79
CA GLN A 42 -2.76 -2.89 9.63
C GLN A 42 -1.61 -2.10 9.02
N THR A 43 -1.44 -2.16 7.70
CA THR A 43 -0.55 -1.24 6.97
C THR A 43 -1.01 -0.99 5.55
N ARG A 44 -0.67 0.18 5.01
CA ARG A 44 -0.69 0.49 3.57
C ARG A 44 0.72 0.72 2.99
N ASN A 45 1.73 0.77 3.85
CA ASN A 45 3.12 1.09 3.49
C ASN A 45 4.00 -0.17 3.60
N PRO A 46 5.15 -0.20 2.91
CA PRO A 46 6.20 -1.18 3.21
C PRO A 46 6.57 -1.17 4.70
N ILE A 47 6.96 -2.33 5.21
CA ILE A 47 7.37 -2.49 6.62
C ILE A 47 8.86 -2.14 6.73
N HIS A 48 9.17 -1.19 7.60
CA HIS A 48 10.53 -0.80 7.97
C HIS A 48 10.86 -1.32 9.37
N ARG A 49 12.09 -1.10 9.85
CA ARG A 49 12.60 -1.62 11.13
C ARG A 49 11.78 -1.16 12.35
N ALA A 50 11.17 0.03 12.27
CA ALA A 50 10.25 0.53 13.29
C ALA A 50 8.98 -0.33 13.36
N HIS A 51 8.33 -0.59 12.22
CA HIS A 51 7.15 -1.47 12.13
C HIS A 51 7.48 -2.91 12.54
N GLU A 52 8.64 -3.44 12.11
CA GLU A 52 9.13 -4.76 12.51
C GLU A 52 9.26 -4.88 14.04
N TYR A 53 9.80 -3.84 14.69
CA TYR A 53 9.92 -3.80 16.15
C TYR A 53 8.55 -3.86 16.85
N LEU A 54 7.54 -3.12 16.36
CA LEU A 54 6.19 -3.17 16.94
C LEU A 54 5.59 -4.58 16.84
N GLN A 55 5.69 -5.18 15.65
CA GLN A 55 5.17 -6.52 15.38
C GLN A 55 5.84 -7.56 16.26
N LYS A 56 7.18 -7.58 16.31
CA LYS A 56 7.93 -8.54 17.11
C LYS A 56 7.68 -8.36 18.61
N THR A 57 7.60 -7.13 19.09
CA THR A 57 7.27 -6.86 20.50
C THR A 57 5.88 -7.38 20.85
N ALA A 58 4.89 -7.20 19.97
CA ALA A 58 3.55 -7.72 20.20
C ALA A 58 3.50 -9.26 20.17
N MET A 59 4.31 -9.89 19.32
CA MET A 59 4.40 -11.36 19.20
C MET A 59 4.86 -12.04 20.50
N GLU A 60 5.55 -11.35 21.42
CA GLU A 60 5.92 -11.93 22.71
C GLU A 60 4.71 -12.24 23.61
N MET A 61 3.54 -11.65 23.34
CA MET A 61 2.34 -11.77 24.19
C MET A 61 1.22 -12.63 23.59
N VAL A 62 1.37 -13.07 22.34
CA VAL A 62 0.31 -13.74 21.55
C VAL A 62 0.85 -14.97 20.82
N ASP A 63 -0.03 -15.82 20.32
CA ASP A 63 0.39 -17.05 19.63
C ASP A 63 0.89 -16.75 18.21
N GLY A 64 0.24 -15.81 17.52
CA GLY A 64 0.61 -15.43 16.16
C GLY A 64 0.30 -13.99 15.76
N LEU A 65 0.99 -13.53 14.72
CA LEU A 65 0.80 -12.25 14.05
C LEU A 65 -0.03 -12.43 12.78
N PHE A 66 -1.10 -11.64 12.65
CA PHE A 66 -1.83 -11.47 11.39
C PHE A 66 -1.42 -10.16 10.72
N LEU A 67 -0.51 -10.25 9.75
CA LEU A 67 -0.15 -9.13 8.90
C LEU A 67 -1.24 -8.94 7.84
N HIS A 68 -1.99 -7.84 7.95
CA HIS A 68 -3.21 -7.63 7.17
C HIS A 68 -3.19 -6.30 6.41
N PRO A 69 -2.35 -6.16 5.36
CA PRO A 69 -2.23 -4.96 4.56
C PRO A 69 -3.48 -4.66 3.73
N LEU A 70 -3.74 -3.37 3.49
CA LEU A 70 -4.74 -2.90 2.53
C LEU A 70 -4.28 -3.15 1.09
N VAL A 71 -5.13 -3.76 0.28
CA VAL A 71 -4.90 -3.96 -1.17
C VAL A 71 -5.96 -3.29 -2.06
N GLY A 72 -6.98 -2.67 -1.46
CA GLY A 72 -7.94 -1.86 -2.21
C GLY A 72 -7.36 -0.50 -2.63
N ALA A 73 -8.24 0.37 -3.14
CA ALA A 73 -7.86 1.72 -3.55
C ALA A 73 -7.16 2.47 -2.39
N THR A 74 -5.97 2.99 -2.69
CA THR A 74 -5.11 3.76 -1.78
C THR A 74 -4.90 5.17 -2.34
N LYS A 75 -4.14 6.03 -1.64
CA LYS A 75 -3.99 7.44 -2.05
C LYS A 75 -3.09 7.52 -3.29
N GLU A 76 -3.33 8.51 -4.13
CA GLU A 76 -2.43 8.84 -5.24
C GLU A 76 -0.99 9.03 -4.72
N GLY A 77 -0.05 8.29 -5.31
CA GLY A 77 1.35 8.26 -4.89
C GLY A 77 1.74 7.12 -3.93
N ASP A 78 0.79 6.30 -3.45
CA ASP A 78 1.10 5.06 -2.73
C ASP A 78 1.67 3.99 -3.70
N LEU A 79 2.49 3.09 -3.14
CA LEU A 79 3.08 1.99 -3.89
C LEU A 79 2.00 0.98 -4.34
N PRO A 80 2.09 0.44 -5.57
CA PRO A 80 1.22 -0.62 -6.04
C PRO A 80 1.18 -1.80 -5.05
N ALA A 81 0.00 -2.42 -4.90
CA ALA A 81 -0.20 -3.48 -3.92
C ALA A 81 0.73 -4.68 -4.17
N GLU A 82 1.02 -5.00 -5.43
CA GLU A 82 1.94 -6.06 -5.85
C GLU A 82 3.34 -5.84 -5.28
N VAL A 83 3.87 -4.61 -5.40
CA VAL A 83 5.20 -4.25 -4.90
C VAL A 83 5.24 -4.34 -3.38
N ARG A 84 4.18 -3.88 -2.71
CA ARG A 84 4.06 -3.96 -1.25
C ARG A 84 4.00 -5.41 -0.77
N LEU A 85 3.22 -6.27 -1.44
CA LEU A 85 3.14 -7.69 -1.13
C LEU A 85 4.48 -8.40 -1.33
N CYS A 86 5.26 -8.07 -2.37
CA CYS A 86 6.63 -8.56 -2.52
C CYS A 86 7.51 -8.15 -1.32
N CYS A 87 7.41 -6.91 -0.86
CA CYS A 87 8.14 -6.43 0.31
C CYS A 87 7.74 -7.19 1.59
N TYR A 88 6.45 -7.46 1.78
CA TYR A 88 5.98 -8.21 2.96
C TYR A 88 6.45 -9.66 2.90
N ARG A 89 6.37 -10.33 1.76
CA ARG A 89 6.80 -11.72 1.59
C ARG A 89 8.29 -11.90 1.91
N VAL A 90 9.16 -11.09 1.32
CA VAL A 90 10.61 -11.20 1.58
C VAL A 90 10.96 -10.91 3.03
N LEU A 91 10.25 -9.96 3.66
CA LEU A 91 10.47 -9.65 5.07
C LEU A 91 10.07 -10.82 5.96
N LEU A 92 8.87 -11.39 5.74
CA LEU A 92 8.38 -12.50 6.54
C LEU A 92 9.24 -13.75 6.35
N GLU A 93 9.66 -14.04 5.12
CA GLU A 93 10.48 -15.20 4.79
C GLU A 93 11.84 -15.20 5.52
N ASN A 94 12.50 -14.05 5.54
CA ASN A 94 13.88 -13.94 6.06
C ASN A 94 13.95 -13.61 7.56
N TYR A 95 12.92 -12.96 8.11
CA TYR A 95 13.03 -12.32 9.44
C TYR A 95 11.96 -12.71 10.45
N TYR A 96 11.00 -13.56 10.10
CA TYR A 96 9.92 -13.99 11.00
C TYR A 96 9.84 -15.52 11.14
N PRO A 97 9.44 -16.03 12.32
CA PRO A 97 9.11 -17.44 12.49
C PRO A 97 7.91 -17.83 11.61
N LYS A 98 8.12 -18.79 10.71
CA LYS A 98 7.15 -19.19 9.66
C LYS A 98 5.83 -19.72 10.23
N ASP A 99 5.88 -20.33 11.41
CA ASP A 99 4.77 -20.95 12.13
C ASP A 99 3.99 -19.98 13.03
N ARG A 100 4.42 -18.71 13.11
CA ARG A 100 3.78 -17.69 13.97
C ARG A 100 3.31 -16.44 13.22
N VAL A 101 3.28 -16.47 11.89
CA VAL A 101 2.79 -15.36 11.07
C VAL A 101 1.85 -15.83 9.98
N LEU A 102 0.73 -15.13 9.83
CA LEU A 102 -0.16 -15.25 8.69
C LEU A 102 -0.19 -13.93 7.92
N LEU A 103 0.13 -13.97 6.63
CA LEU A 103 -0.10 -12.85 5.70
C LEU A 103 -1.47 -13.03 5.05
N GLY A 104 -2.34 -12.05 5.20
CA GLY A 104 -3.59 -11.95 4.44
C GLY A 104 -3.68 -10.63 3.67
N VAL A 105 -4.82 -10.37 3.05
CA VAL A 105 -5.09 -9.09 2.38
C VAL A 105 -6.42 -8.50 2.84
N PHE A 106 -6.48 -7.17 2.93
CA PHE A 106 -7.69 -6.44 3.26
C PHE A 106 -8.18 -5.66 2.02
N PRO A 107 -9.21 -6.15 1.30
CA PRO A 107 -9.71 -5.56 0.06
C PRO A 107 -10.63 -4.35 0.33
N ALA A 108 -10.19 -3.42 1.17
CA ALA A 108 -10.97 -2.23 1.51
C ALA A 108 -10.29 -0.95 1.00
N ALA A 109 -11.10 0.10 0.83
CA ALA A 109 -10.60 1.45 0.59
C ALA A 109 -10.27 2.13 1.93
N MET A 110 -9.13 2.80 2.00
CA MET A 110 -8.78 3.62 3.17
C MET A 110 -9.50 4.97 3.11
N ARG A 111 -9.98 5.46 4.25
CA ARG A 111 -10.67 6.77 4.33
C ARG A 111 -9.77 7.88 4.87
N TYR A 112 -8.61 7.52 5.42
CA TYR A 112 -7.68 8.44 6.08
C TYR A 112 -8.35 9.21 7.23
N ALA A 113 -9.24 8.53 7.96
CA ALA A 113 -10.08 9.11 8.99
C ALA A 113 -9.52 8.91 10.42
N GLY A 114 -8.20 8.70 10.53
CA GLY A 114 -7.44 8.71 11.78
C GLY A 114 -8.12 7.93 12.91
N PRO A 115 -8.52 8.59 14.00
CA PRO A 115 -9.14 7.93 15.16
C PRO A 115 -10.37 7.06 14.85
N ARG A 116 -11.29 7.55 14.01
CA ARG A 116 -12.50 6.78 13.66
C ARG A 116 -12.16 5.54 12.84
N GLU A 117 -11.16 5.67 11.97
CA GLU A 117 -10.69 4.54 11.17
C GLU A 117 -9.88 3.54 11.99
N ALA A 118 -9.22 3.97 13.07
CA ALA A 118 -8.57 3.07 14.03
C ALA A 118 -9.58 2.14 14.72
N VAL A 119 -10.71 2.69 15.20
CA VAL A 119 -11.84 1.91 15.73
C VAL A 119 -12.42 0.96 14.68
N PHE A 120 -12.65 1.46 13.46
CA PHE A 120 -13.10 0.61 12.35
C PHE A 120 -12.12 -0.54 12.09
N HIS A 121 -10.82 -0.27 12.04
CA HIS A 121 -9.80 -1.29 11.87
C HIS A 121 -9.80 -2.32 13.00
N ALA A 122 -9.96 -1.91 14.26
CA ALA A 122 -10.06 -2.82 15.39
C ALA A 122 -11.28 -3.75 15.25
N LEU A 123 -12.46 -3.22 14.92
CA LEU A 123 -13.68 -4.00 14.70
C LEU A 123 -13.54 -4.98 13.53
N VAL A 124 -12.94 -4.54 12.42
CA VAL A 124 -12.62 -5.41 11.30
C VAL A 124 -11.69 -6.54 11.76
N ARG A 125 -10.61 -6.24 12.48
CA ARG A 125 -9.65 -7.27 12.91
C ARG A 125 -10.27 -8.26 13.89
N LYS A 126 -11.15 -7.79 14.77
CA LYS A 126 -11.99 -8.66 15.58
C LYS A 126 -12.80 -9.63 14.71
N ASN A 127 -13.44 -9.13 13.64
CA ASN A 127 -14.21 -9.97 12.72
C ASN A 127 -13.34 -11.01 12.00
N TYR A 128 -12.09 -10.68 11.65
CA TYR A 128 -11.09 -11.62 11.11
C TYR A 128 -10.49 -12.58 12.16
N GLY A 129 -10.88 -12.46 13.43
CA GLY A 129 -10.46 -13.38 14.50
C GLY A 129 -9.26 -12.95 15.31
N CYS A 130 -8.76 -11.71 15.13
CA CYS A 130 -7.75 -11.17 16.02
C CYS A 130 -8.31 -10.90 17.41
N THR A 131 -7.50 -11.13 18.43
CA THR A 131 -7.79 -10.79 19.82
C THR A 131 -7.06 -9.53 20.28
N HIS A 132 -6.03 -9.13 19.56
CA HIS A 132 -5.26 -7.90 19.80
C HIS A 132 -5.10 -7.10 18.51
N MET A 133 -4.96 -5.79 18.62
CA MET A 133 -4.70 -4.90 17.49
C MET A 133 -3.59 -3.90 17.84
N ILE A 134 -2.56 -3.82 17.01
CA ILE A 134 -1.53 -2.77 17.15
C ILE A 134 -2.10 -1.45 16.64
N ILE A 135 -2.07 -0.42 17.49
CA ILE A 135 -2.35 0.98 17.11
C ILE A 135 -1.10 1.79 17.44
N GLY A 136 -0.39 2.19 16.37
CA GLY A 136 0.83 3.00 16.47
C GLY A 136 0.54 4.50 16.51
N ARG A 137 1.62 5.30 16.40
CA ARG A 137 1.53 6.75 16.19
C ARG A 137 0.89 7.07 14.83
N ASP A 138 0.01 8.07 14.79
CA ASP A 138 -0.65 8.60 13.59
C ASP A 138 -1.41 7.52 12.78
N HIS A 139 -2.05 6.59 13.50
CA HIS A 139 -2.73 5.46 12.90
C HIS A 139 -3.88 5.93 11.99
N ALA A 140 -3.81 5.54 10.72
CA ALA A 140 -4.77 5.93 9.68
C ALA A 140 -4.93 7.45 9.46
N GLY A 141 -3.96 8.27 9.91
CA GLY A 141 -3.95 9.70 9.66
C GLY A 141 -3.55 10.08 8.24
N ALA A 142 -3.80 11.34 7.91
CA ALA A 142 -3.30 12.03 6.73
C ALA A 142 -2.78 13.42 7.12
N GLY A 143 -1.61 13.79 6.62
CA GLY A 143 -1.01 15.10 6.91
C GLY A 143 -0.92 15.37 8.42
N GLU A 144 -1.38 16.54 8.83
CA GLU A 144 -1.40 16.97 10.24
C GLU A 144 -2.84 17.13 10.77
N TYR A 145 -3.82 16.45 10.16
CA TYR A 145 -5.23 16.56 10.55
C TYR A 145 -5.54 16.01 11.95
N TYR A 146 -4.71 15.10 12.46
CA TYR A 146 -4.90 14.45 13.75
C TYR A 146 -3.62 14.53 14.58
N ARG A 147 -3.79 14.59 15.90
CA ARG A 147 -2.63 14.47 16.79
C ARG A 147 -2.04 13.06 16.71
N PRO A 148 -0.73 12.89 16.94
CA PRO A 148 -0.08 11.61 16.71
C PRO A 148 -0.57 10.45 17.60
N ASP A 149 -1.13 10.74 18.76
CA ASP A 149 -1.67 9.79 19.74
C ASP A 149 -3.19 9.70 19.74
N GLU A 150 -3.88 10.54 18.96
CA GLU A 150 -5.34 10.71 19.00
C GLU A 150 -6.09 9.41 18.69
N ALA A 151 -5.58 8.62 17.76
CA ALA A 151 -6.16 7.33 17.41
C ALA A 151 -6.10 6.31 18.56
N GLN A 152 -5.04 6.36 19.38
CA GLN A 152 -4.90 5.50 20.54
C GLN A 152 -5.87 5.92 21.64
N ASP A 153 -5.91 7.21 21.94
CA ASP A 153 -6.81 7.78 22.95
C ASP A 153 -8.28 7.54 22.59
N PHE A 154 -8.64 7.67 21.31
CA PHE A 154 -9.99 7.42 20.86
C PHE A 154 -10.37 5.94 20.93
N CYS A 155 -9.46 5.02 20.59
CA CYS A 155 -9.72 3.59 20.79
C CYS A 155 -9.91 3.21 22.26
N GLU A 156 -9.19 3.87 23.18
CA GLU A 156 -9.31 3.66 24.63
C GLU A 156 -10.73 3.96 25.14
N GLN A 157 -11.39 4.99 24.60
CA GLN A 157 -12.75 5.36 24.97
C GLN A 157 -13.78 4.25 24.74
N PHE A 158 -13.48 3.31 23.84
CA PHE A 158 -14.36 2.18 23.50
C PHE A 158 -13.78 0.83 23.92
N SER A 159 -12.74 0.79 24.75
CA SER A 159 -11.99 -0.44 25.06
C SER A 159 -12.89 -1.58 25.58
N GLU A 160 -13.89 -1.25 26.41
CA GLU A 160 -14.87 -2.20 26.95
C GLU A 160 -15.86 -2.73 25.89
N GLU A 161 -16.18 -1.93 24.88
CA GLU A 161 -17.16 -2.25 23.83
C GLU A 161 -16.53 -2.92 22.60
N LEU A 162 -15.26 -2.65 22.34
CA LEU A 162 -14.56 -3.10 21.14
C LEU A 162 -14.47 -4.63 21.06
N GLY A 163 -14.32 -5.32 22.20
CA GLY A 163 -14.16 -6.77 22.26
C GLY A 163 -12.86 -7.27 21.61
N ILE A 164 -11.85 -6.41 21.51
CA ILE A 164 -10.49 -6.69 21.04
C ILE A 164 -9.52 -5.80 21.83
N ALA A 165 -8.40 -6.36 22.28
CA ALA A 165 -7.41 -5.62 23.07
C ALA A 165 -6.57 -4.70 22.18
N ILE A 166 -6.43 -3.43 22.57
CA ILE A 166 -5.61 -2.47 21.84
C ILE A 166 -4.19 -2.46 22.41
N LEU A 167 -3.20 -2.73 21.56
CA LEU A 167 -1.79 -2.61 21.89
C LEU A 167 -1.29 -1.26 21.39
N ARG A 168 -1.16 -0.31 22.32
CA ARG A 168 -0.68 1.05 22.07
C ARG A 168 0.83 1.04 21.94
N PHE A 169 1.34 1.54 20.81
CA PHE A 169 2.77 1.65 20.57
C PHE A 169 3.17 3.09 20.28
N ASP A 170 4.22 3.56 20.95
CA ASP A 170 4.85 4.84 20.64
C ASP A 170 5.65 4.78 19.34
N ASN A 171 6.10 5.95 18.89
CA ASN A 171 6.99 6.06 17.74
C ASN A 171 8.30 5.30 17.99
N ALA A 172 8.52 4.24 17.22
CA ALA A 172 9.76 3.48 17.26
C ALA A 172 10.81 4.13 16.34
N PHE A 173 12.07 4.15 16.81
CA PHE A 173 13.22 4.70 16.10
C PHE A 173 14.45 3.85 16.36
N TYR A 174 15.39 3.83 15.43
CA TYR A 174 16.70 3.23 15.68
C TYR A 174 17.58 4.20 16.46
N CYS A 175 18.10 3.79 17.61
CA CYS A 175 19.03 4.60 18.39
C CYS A 175 20.47 4.12 18.18
N ARG A 176 21.31 4.99 17.61
CA ARG A 176 22.73 4.72 17.32
C ARG A 176 23.54 4.38 18.58
N ARG A 177 23.18 4.98 19.73
CA ARG A 177 23.87 4.71 21.01
C ARG A 177 23.44 3.41 21.65
N CYS A 178 22.18 3.02 21.49
CA CYS A 178 21.71 1.70 21.96
C CYS A 178 22.05 0.57 20.98
N GLY A 179 22.35 0.89 19.72
CA GLY A 179 22.57 -0.09 18.66
C GLY A 179 21.31 -0.83 18.22
N GLN A 180 20.10 -0.34 18.57
CA GLN A 180 18.85 -1.04 18.33
C GLN A 180 17.64 -0.11 18.18
N THR A 181 16.54 -0.68 17.66
CA THR A 181 15.24 -0.01 17.64
C THR A 181 14.66 0.07 19.06
N ALA A 182 14.16 1.24 19.42
CA ALA A 182 13.56 1.52 20.72
C ALA A 182 12.42 2.54 20.57
N THR A 183 11.75 2.84 21.68
CA THR A 183 10.80 3.96 21.79
C THR A 183 11.28 4.93 22.85
N ALA A 184 10.58 6.05 23.01
CA ALA A 184 10.84 6.98 24.12
C ALA A 184 10.65 6.34 25.51
N ARG A 185 9.93 5.22 25.61
CA ARG A 185 9.75 4.47 26.87
C ARG A 185 10.96 3.64 27.27
N THR A 186 11.78 3.24 26.30
CA THR A 186 12.90 2.30 26.52
C THR A 186 14.26 2.89 26.18
N CYS A 187 14.30 4.10 25.59
CA CYS A 187 15.52 4.80 25.25
C CYS A 187 15.47 6.27 25.73
N PRO A 188 16.39 6.69 26.64
CA PRO A 188 16.43 8.06 27.15
C PRO A 188 17.20 9.03 26.23
N HIS A 189 17.85 8.53 25.17
CA HIS A 189 18.75 9.35 24.36
C HIS A 189 18.00 10.41 23.55
N PRO A 190 18.56 11.62 23.41
CA PRO A 190 17.94 12.72 22.65
C PRO A 190 17.92 12.42 21.14
N GLN A 191 17.23 13.28 20.39
CA GLN A 191 16.96 13.12 18.96
C GLN A 191 18.23 12.92 18.12
N ASP A 192 19.37 13.51 18.49
CA ASP A 192 20.64 13.40 17.76
C ASP A 192 21.16 11.95 17.64
N PHE A 193 20.80 11.09 18.59
CA PHE A 193 21.14 9.66 18.53
C PHE A 193 20.11 8.82 17.80
N ARG A 194 18.97 9.40 17.41
CA ARG A 194 17.84 8.69 16.79
C ARG A 194 17.93 8.84 15.28
N LEU A 195 17.99 7.72 14.57
CA LEU A 195 17.86 7.70 13.12
C LEU A 195 16.39 7.92 12.77
N SER A 196 16.09 9.11 12.22
CA SER A 196 14.77 9.47 11.71
C SER A 196 14.91 9.87 10.26
N LEU A 197 14.31 9.09 9.35
CA LEU A 197 14.25 9.41 7.93
C LEU A 197 12.79 9.67 7.54
N SER A 198 12.54 10.79 6.87
CA SER A 198 11.21 11.07 6.32
C SER A 198 10.93 10.16 5.13
N GLY A 199 9.65 9.88 4.87
CA GLY A 199 9.24 9.11 3.69
C GLY A 199 9.72 9.76 2.39
N THR A 200 9.76 11.09 2.33
CA THR A 200 10.28 11.85 1.18
C THR A 200 11.75 11.57 0.96
N HIS A 201 12.58 11.64 2.01
CA HIS A 201 14.01 11.40 1.88
C HIS A 201 14.32 9.95 1.48
N ILE A 202 13.57 8.97 2.00
CA ILE A 202 13.71 7.57 1.58
C ILE A 202 13.39 7.41 0.10
N ARG A 203 12.31 8.06 -0.37
CA ARG A 203 11.93 8.03 -1.78
C ARG A 203 13.03 8.63 -2.67
N GLU A 204 13.60 9.77 -2.28
CA GLU A 204 14.70 10.42 -3.00
C GLU A 204 15.92 9.51 -3.15
N LEU A 205 16.31 8.79 -2.08
CA LEU A 205 17.42 7.82 -2.14
C LEU A 205 17.11 6.71 -3.16
N LEU A 206 15.92 6.12 -3.06
CA LEU A 206 15.51 5.01 -3.92
C LEU A 206 15.40 5.42 -5.40
N GLU A 207 14.92 6.63 -5.70
CA GLU A 207 14.84 7.20 -7.05
C GLU A 207 16.22 7.49 -7.67
N LYS A 208 17.24 7.71 -6.83
CA LYS A 208 18.65 7.82 -7.22
C LYS A 208 19.34 6.45 -7.36
N GLY A 209 18.67 5.36 -6.99
CA GLY A 209 19.27 4.03 -6.95
C GLY A 209 20.10 3.76 -5.70
N GLU A 210 20.02 4.64 -4.70
CA GLU A 210 20.71 4.50 -3.42
C GLU A 210 19.87 3.68 -2.43
N MET A 211 20.55 2.98 -1.53
CA MET A 211 19.89 2.15 -0.52
C MET A 211 19.70 2.96 0.77
N PRO A 212 18.50 2.95 1.38
CA PRO A 212 18.35 3.47 2.74
C PRO A 212 19.22 2.67 3.72
N PRO A 213 19.60 3.27 4.87
CA PRO A 213 20.36 2.58 5.91
C PRO A 213 19.69 1.28 6.35
N ALA A 214 20.49 0.24 6.60
CA ALA A 214 20.01 -1.08 7.02
C ALA A 214 19.31 -1.05 8.40
N GLU A 215 19.70 -0.07 9.22
CA GLU A 215 19.08 0.26 10.50
C GLU A 215 17.65 0.79 10.34
N PHE A 216 17.29 1.30 9.15
CA PHE A 216 15.96 1.80 8.84
C PHE A 216 15.13 0.78 8.05
N THR A 217 15.67 0.20 6.97
CA THR A 217 14.97 -0.81 6.15
C THR A 217 15.85 -2.02 5.91
N ARG A 218 15.28 -3.23 5.95
CA ARG A 218 16.00 -4.45 5.58
C ARG A 218 16.52 -4.35 4.14
N PRO A 219 17.78 -4.70 3.84
CA PRO A 219 18.37 -4.55 2.51
C PRO A 219 17.54 -5.19 1.39
N GLU A 220 16.92 -6.33 1.64
CA GLU A 220 16.10 -7.06 0.66
C GLU A 220 14.80 -6.32 0.34
N VAL A 221 14.16 -5.74 1.35
CA VAL A 221 12.98 -4.87 1.16
C VAL A 221 13.40 -3.61 0.40
N ALA A 222 14.51 -2.99 0.80
CA ALA A 222 15.02 -1.80 0.14
C ALA A 222 15.37 -2.04 -1.34
N ALA A 223 15.91 -3.21 -1.68
CA ALA A 223 16.25 -3.57 -3.07
C ALA A 223 14.99 -3.65 -3.95
N ILE A 224 13.93 -4.29 -3.47
CA ILE A 224 12.63 -4.34 -4.19
C ILE A 224 12.10 -2.93 -4.45
N LEU A 225 12.14 -2.07 -3.42
CA LEU A 225 11.66 -0.70 -3.55
C LEU A 225 12.51 0.12 -4.54
N ARG A 226 13.84 0.01 -4.46
CA ARG A 226 14.77 0.70 -5.36
C ARG A 226 14.52 0.29 -6.80
N ASP A 227 14.44 -1.00 -7.06
CA ASP A 227 14.23 -1.52 -8.42
C ASP A 227 12.89 -1.05 -9.00
N TYR A 228 11.85 -0.95 -8.16
CA TYR A 228 10.58 -0.35 -8.56
C TYR A 228 10.74 1.13 -8.96
N TYR A 229 11.36 1.96 -8.12
CA TYR A 229 11.52 3.39 -8.40
C TYR A 229 12.40 3.66 -9.62
N LEU A 230 13.47 2.88 -9.82
CA LEU A 230 14.33 2.97 -11.00
C LEU A 230 13.56 2.63 -12.30
N ARG A 231 12.77 1.55 -12.30
CA ARG A 231 11.94 1.20 -13.47
C ARG A 231 10.87 2.23 -13.75
N ARG A 232 10.23 2.76 -12.71
CA ARG A 232 9.22 3.83 -12.83
C ARG A 232 9.82 5.07 -13.51
N ARG A 233 10.99 5.52 -13.06
CA ARG A 233 11.71 6.66 -13.64
C ARG A 233 12.09 6.42 -15.11
N GLN A 234 12.53 5.20 -15.45
CA GLN A 234 12.83 4.84 -16.83
C GLN A 234 11.58 4.88 -17.72
N ALA A 235 10.44 4.37 -17.23
CA ALA A 235 9.17 4.41 -17.96
C ALA A 235 8.65 5.85 -18.16
N GLU A 236 8.82 6.71 -17.16
CA GLU A 236 8.46 8.13 -17.25
C GLU A 236 9.32 8.87 -18.30
N ARG A 237 10.63 8.59 -18.35
CA ARG A 237 11.54 9.12 -19.38
C ARG A 237 11.17 8.63 -20.78
N GLY A 238 10.95 7.33 -20.94
CA GLY A 238 10.57 6.75 -22.23
C GLY A 238 9.26 7.34 -22.78
N ARG A 239 8.29 7.65 -21.90
CA ARG A 239 7.04 8.34 -22.30
C ARG A 239 7.28 9.78 -22.75
N GLN A 240 8.17 10.51 -22.08
CA GLN A 240 8.56 11.87 -22.49
C GLN A 240 9.27 11.87 -23.84
N ASP A 241 10.19 10.92 -24.08
CA ASP A 241 10.89 10.80 -25.35
C ASP A 241 9.93 10.44 -26.50
N THR A 242 8.93 9.58 -26.27
CA THR A 242 7.90 9.28 -27.29
C THR A 242 6.94 10.44 -27.57
N HIS A 243 6.67 11.29 -26.58
CA HIS A 243 5.81 12.46 -26.76
C HIS A 243 6.54 13.55 -27.56
N ILE A 244 7.82 13.78 -27.29
CA ILE A 244 8.69 14.68 -28.05
C ILE A 244 8.86 14.19 -29.51
N GLN A 245 8.90 12.88 -29.75
CA GLN A 245 8.97 12.35 -31.12
C GLN A 245 7.64 12.48 -31.89
N GLN A 246 6.48 12.46 -31.22
CA GLN A 246 5.18 12.66 -31.87
C GLN A 246 4.88 14.13 -32.19
N GLU A 247 5.42 15.08 -31.41
CA GLU A 247 5.28 16.53 -31.68
C GLU A 247 6.23 17.05 -32.78
N ASN A 248 7.19 16.23 -33.24
CA ASN A 248 8.19 16.62 -34.25
C ASN A 248 7.93 16.06 -35.67
N PHE A 249 6.71 15.60 -35.97
CA PHE A 249 6.31 15.40 -37.36
C PHE A 249 5.81 16.73 -37.93
N PRO A 250 6.47 17.32 -38.95
CA PRO A 250 5.88 18.44 -39.67
C PRO A 250 4.58 17.97 -40.35
N ASP A 251 3.51 18.76 -40.22
CA ASP A 251 2.26 18.56 -40.95
C ASP A 251 2.60 18.71 -42.45
N ASP A 252 2.69 17.60 -43.18
CA ASP A 252 2.89 17.56 -44.63
C ASP A 252 1.61 18.06 -45.33
N ARG A 253 1.34 19.37 -45.16
CA ARG A 253 0.30 20.12 -45.84
C ARG A 253 0.82 21.47 -46.31
N ASP A 254 1.99 21.51 -46.92
CA ASP A 254 2.41 22.67 -47.72
C ASP A 254 3.41 22.25 -48.80
N ALA A 255 2.93 21.51 -49.79
CA ALA A 255 3.64 21.32 -51.06
C ALA A 255 2.64 21.26 -52.22
N ALA A 256 1.93 22.37 -52.46
CA ALA A 256 1.19 22.61 -53.69
C ALA A 256 1.60 23.96 -54.28
N GLY A 257 2.61 23.93 -55.16
CA GLY A 257 3.08 25.07 -55.93
C GLY A 257 3.32 24.68 -57.38
N GLN A 258 2.28 24.86 -58.20
CA GLN A 258 2.26 25.24 -59.62
C GLN A 258 3.21 24.53 -60.61
N ASP A 259 2.65 23.78 -61.56
CA ASP A 259 2.94 24.02 -62.98
C ASP A 259 1.76 23.60 -63.89
N GLN A 260 1.45 24.41 -64.90
CA GLN A 260 0.39 24.21 -65.90
C GLN A 260 1.04 23.80 -67.23
N THR A 261 0.48 22.80 -67.94
CA THR A 261 0.14 22.87 -69.40
C THR A 261 -0.50 21.57 -69.93
N SER A 262 -1.81 21.65 -70.26
CA SER A 262 -2.53 21.22 -71.49
C SER A 262 -2.50 19.73 -71.99
N PRO A 263 -3.36 19.31 -72.96
CA PRO A 263 -4.73 18.83 -72.69
C PRO A 263 -5.10 17.47 -73.34
N GLY A 264 -6.13 16.81 -72.80
CA GLY A 264 -7.11 16.05 -73.59
C GLY A 264 -7.00 14.52 -73.62
N ARG A 265 -8.00 13.85 -73.00
CA ARG A 265 -8.79 12.78 -73.65
C ARG A 265 -10.05 12.47 -72.85
N LYS A 266 -11.19 12.48 -73.54
CA LYS A 266 -12.50 11.97 -73.11
C LYS A 266 -12.45 10.45 -72.86
N LEU A 267 -13.28 9.95 -71.96
CA LEU A 267 -14.26 8.84 -72.12
C LEU A 267 -14.87 8.54 -70.73
N GLU A 268 -16.13 8.92 -70.49
CA GLU A 268 -17.35 8.08 -70.51
C GLU A 268 -17.70 7.44 -69.13
N LEU A 269 -18.92 7.76 -68.67
CA LEU A 269 -19.62 7.17 -67.52
C LEU A 269 -20.46 5.96 -67.98
N PRO A 270 -20.76 5.00 -67.07
CA PRO A 270 -22.15 4.91 -66.55
C PRO A 270 -22.18 4.57 -65.04
N ALA A 271 -22.97 5.23 -64.19
CA ALA A 271 -24.42 5.13 -63.97
C ALA A 271 -24.85 4.06 -62.93
N GLY A 272 -25.49 4.53 -61.84
CA GLY A 272 -26.44 3.80 -60.98
C GLY A 272 -25.83 2.81 -59.97
N LYS A 273 -26.35 2.61 -58.75
CA LYS A 273 -27.65 2.95 -58.14
C LYS A 273 -27.51 3.03 -56.61
N GLU A 274 -28.47 3.74 -56.02
CA GLU A 274 -29.01 3.60 -54.66
C GLU A 274 -29.25 2.09 -54.31
N GLU A 275 -29.31 1.62 -53.06
CA GLU A 275 -30.38 1.91 -52.10
C GLU A 275 -30.14 1.17 -50.74
N LYS A 276 -30.54 1.82 -49.64
CA LYS A 276 -31.23 1.34 -48.40
C LYS A 276 -30.80 0.05 -47.68
N GLN A 277 -30.45 0.14 -46.37
CA GLN A 277 -31.36 -0.05 -45.21
C GLN A 277 -32.05 -1.42 -45.15
N THR A 278 -31.56 -2.29 -44.27
CA THR A 278 -32.25 -2.75 -43.03
C THR A 278 -31.23 -3.28 -42.04
#